data_AF-A0A803LY03-F1
#
_entry.id   AF-A0A803LY03-F1
#
_cell.length_a   1.000
_cell.length_b   1.000
_cell.length_c   1.000
_cell.angle_alpha   90.00
_cell.angle_beta   90.00
_cell.angle_gamma   90.00
#
_symmetry.space_group_name_H-M   'P 1'
#
loop_
_entity.id
_entity.type
_entity.pdbx_description
1 polymer ?
#
loop_
_entity_poly.entity_id
_entity_poly.type
_entity_poly.pdbx_seq_one_letter_code
_entity_poly.pdbx_strand_id
1 'polypeptide(L)'
;MFKTIYMTLPDGPDAYMGLTFYVNAMTRYAVDRSCGCLVDIYLESVCDDETLMYIVERSKNLKHLRLGHYTGVSDGVLIEAVKMLPALEEVAIIICSFSVDTIEAIGHTCPPLKSFTLNDIAPDYEYADADNEEALAIAKSMPNLRTLQLIGTFMTNEGLKAILDGCPLLESLDLRACFFIDLSGELGKKCEQIKYVRQPGDSTSDYNQVFSDLEQFSN
;
A
#
# COMPACT_ATOMS: atom_id res chain seq x y z
N MET A 1 2.06 -6.93 24.98
CA MET A 1 2.95 -7.32 23.86
C MET A 1 2.41 -6.63 22.63
N PHE A 2 3.21 -5.87 21.89
CA PHE A 2 2.71 -5.08 20.77
C PHE A 2 2.19 -6.00 19.67
N LYS A 3 0.92 -5.83 19.31
CA LYS A 3 0.32 -6.47 18.12
C LYS A 3 0.38 -5.57 16.90
N THR A 4 0.58 -4.29 17.15
CA THR A 4 0.58 -3.25 16.14
C THR A 4 1.74 -2.31 16.42
N ILE A 5 2.45 -1.90 15.37
CA ILE A 5 3.55 -0.94 15.44
C ILE A 5 3.32 0.11 14.35
N TYR A 6 3.25 1.38 14.75
CA TYR A 6 3.21 2.52 13.86
C TYR A 6 4.47 3.34 14.09
N MET A 7 5.31 3.45 13.06
CA MET A 7 6.53 4.26 13.08
C MET A 7 6.37 5.39 12.08
N THR A 8 6.05 6.57 12.59
CA THR A 8 5.82 7.79 11.80
C THR A 8 6.81 8.88 12.18
N LEU A 9 7.15 9.75 11.22
CA LEU A 9 7.99 10.92 11.47
C LEU A 9 7.12 12.18 11.43
N PRO A 10 7.06 12.95 12.53
CA PRO A 10 6.10 14.06 12.66
C PRO A 10 6.33 15.25 11.70
N ASP A 11 7.53 15.39 11.12
CA ASP A 11 7.92 16.53 10.26
C ASP A 11 8.52 16.10 8.91
N GLY A 12 7.89 15.16 8.20
CA GLY A 12 8.24 14.81 6.81
C GLY A 12 9.67 14.25 6.58
N PRO A 13 9.97 13.78 5.35
CA PRO A 13 11.23 13.09 5.07
C PRO A 13 12.47 14.00 5.16
N ASP A 14 12.33 15.29 4.84
CA ASP A 14 13.47 16.23 4.75
C ASP A 14 14.04 16.66 6.12
N ALA A 15 13.23 16.66 7.18
CA ALA A 15 13.68 17.11 8.50
C ALA A 15 14.60 16.08 9.21
N TYR A 16 14.66 14.85 8.70
CA TYR A 16 15.14 13.70 9.48
C TYR A 16 16.13 12.79 8.78
N MET A 17 16.75 13.24 7.67
CA MET A 17 17.80 12.48 6.97
C MET A 17 18.97 12.00 7.87
N GLY A 18 19.15 12.60 9.06
CA GLY A 18 20.14 12.17 10.07
C GLY A 18 19.62 11.23 11.18
N LEU A 19 18.31 10.97 11.26
CA LEU A 19 17.69 10.15 12.31
C LEU A 19 17.28 8.74 11.86
N THR A 20 17.34 8.42 10.56
CA THR A 20 16.90 7.12 10.01
C THR A 20 17.52 5.93 10.74
N PHE A 21 18.81 6.01 11.10
CA PHE A 21 19.49 4.99 11.89
C PHE A 21 18.85 4.75 13.26
N TYR A 22 18.49 5.83 13.97
CA TYR A 22 17.84 5.74 15.27
C TYR A 22 16.43 5.18 15.14
N VAL A 23 15.68 5.54 14.10
CA VAL A 23 14.33 5.02 13.92
C VAL A 23 14.34 3.55 13.55
N ASN A 24 15.24 3.09 12.66
CA ASN A 24 15.40 1.67 12.38
C ASN A 24 15.76 0.86 13.63
N ALA A 25 16.61 1.40 14.50
CA ALA A 25 16.91 0.77 15.79
C ALA A 25 15.69 0.71 16.73
N MET A 26 14.89 1.78 16.79
CA MET A 26 13.64 1.81 17.57
C MET A 26 12.60 0.83 17.02
N THR A 27 12.46 0.73 15.69
CA THR A 27 11.59 -0.25 15.02
C THR A 27 11.96 -1.66 15.43
N ARG A 28 13.25 -2.03 15.32
CA ARG A 28 13.73 -3.37 15.74
C ARG A 28 13.49 -3.63 17.23
N TYR A 29 13.70 -2.64 18.08
CA TYR A 29 13.39 -2.75 19.50
C TYR A 29 11.89 -3.01 19.75
N ALA A 30 11.00 -2.28 19.07
CA ALA A 30 9.55 -2.49 19.17
C ALA A 30 9.14 -3.89 18.68
N VAL A 31 9.77 -4.38 17.61
CA VAL A 31 9.58 -5.75 17.10
C VAL A 31 10.01 -6.79 18.14
N ASP A 32 11.15 -6.64 18.81
CA ASP A 32 11.54 -7.56 19.89
C ASP A 32 10.52 -7.58 21.04
N ARG A 33 9.96 -6.40 21.37
CA ARG A 33 8.90 -6.25 22.37
C ARG A 33 7.54 -6.80 21.93
N SER A 34 7.35 -7.06 20.63
CA SER A 34 6.20 -7.78 20.09
C SER A 34 6.27 -9.29 20.33
N CYS A 35 7.44 -9.83 20.69
CA CYS A 35 7.73 -11.25 20.91
C CYS A 35 6.99 -12.21 19.93
N GLY A 36 7.01 -11.88 18.64
CA GLY A 36 6.42 -12.70 17.57
C GLY A 36 4.90 -12.60 17.43
N CYS A 37 4.23 -11.75 18.21
CA CYS A 37 2.79 -11.50 18.14
C CYS A 37 2.42 -10.27 17.29
N LEU A 38 3.37 -9.69 16.56
CA LEU A 38 3.11 -8.58 15.64
C LEU A 38 2.18 -9.05 14.50
N VAL A 39 1.12 -8.28 14.27
CA VAL A 39 0.07 -8.53 13.26
C VAL A 39 0.03 -7.40 12.24
N ASP A 40 0.24 -6.16 12.67
CA ASP A 40 0.11 -4.97 11.83
C ASP A 40 1.32 -4.06 12.02
N ILE A 41 1.93 -3.63 10.92
CA ILE A 41 3.02 -2.66 10.97
C ILE A 41 2.89 -1.62 9.86
N TYR A 42 3.12 -0.37 10.24
CA TYR A 42 3.29 0.75 9.32
C TYR A 42 4.64 1.44 9.56
N LEU A 43 5.39 1.63 8.48
CA LEU A 43 6.70 2.25 8.47
C LEU A 43 6.70 3.42 7.49
N GLU A 44 6.78 4.63 8.01
CA GLU A 44 6.75 5.86 7.23
C GLU A 44 8.12 6.53 7.23
N SER A 45 8.73 6.69 6.05
CA SER A 45 10.08 7.28 5.88
C SER A 45 11.18 6.57 6.67
N VAL A 46 10.89 5.40 7.26
CA VAL A 46 11.71 4.73 8.28
C VAL A 46 11.71 3.21 8.09
N CYS A 47 12.29 2.78 6.98
CA CYS A 47 12.59 1.38 6.75
C CYS A 47 13.72 1.26 5.73
N ASP A 48 14.75 0.48 6.06
CA ASP A 48 15.75 0.00 5.12
C ASP A 48 15.62 -1.52 4.93
N ASP A 49 16.35 -2.05 3.96
CA ASP A 49 16.37 -3.48 3.65
C ASP A 49 16.66 -4.36 4.88
N GLU A 50 17.66 -4.00 5.70
CA GLU A 50 18.04 -4.74 6.90
C GLU A 50 16.89 -4.78 7.92
N THR A 51 16.21 -3.65 8.11
CA THR A 51 15.11 -3.52 9.06
C THR A 51 13.88 -4.29 8.61
N LEU A 52 13.51 -4.24 7.32
CA LEU A 52 12.40 -5.04 6.80
C LEU A 52 12.66 -6.53 7.00
N MET A 53 13.85 -7.01 6.65
CA MET A 53 14.22 -8.41 6.84
C MET A 53 14.18 -8.82 8.31
N TYR A 54 14.71 -7.97 9.20
CA TYR A 54 14.65 -8.19 10.64
C TYR A 54 13.21 -8.36 11.16
N ILE A 55 12.27 -7.53 10.68
CA ILE A 55 10.85 -7.60 11.03
C ILE A 55 10.26 -8.94 10.60
N VAL A 56 10.41 -9.31 9.32
CA VAL A 56 9.73 -10.49 8.76
C VAL A 56 10.33 -11.81 9.25
N GLU A 57 11.59 -11.83 9.68
CA GLU A 57 12.20 -12.98 10.35
C GLU A 57 11.54 -13.28 11.70
N ARG A 58 11.13 -12.24 12.44
CA ARG A 58 10.59 -12.35 13.80
C ARG A 58 9.06 -12.34 13.87
N SER A 59 8.39 -11.92 12.80
CA SER A 59 6.95 -11.62 12.80
C SER A 59 6.19 -12.46 11.78
N LYS A 60 6.20 -13.78 11.93
CA LYS A 60 5.53 -14.70 10.98
C LYS A 60 4.00 -14.64 11.00
N ASN A 61 3.42 -13.96 11.99
CA ASN A 61 1.99 -13.73 12.11
C ASN A 61 1.54 -12.40 11.49
N LEU A 62 2.44 -11.68 10.82
CA LEU A 62 2.11 -10.39 10.21
C LEU A 62 1.04 -10.58 9.13
N LYS A 63 0.00 -9.76 9.23
CA LYS A 63 -1.14 -9.74 8.31
C LYS A 63 -1.21 -8.45 7.51
N HIS A 64 -0.75 -7.34 8.07
CA HIS A 64 -0.77 -6.04 7.40
C HIS A 64 0.63 -5.45 7.38
N LEU A 65 1.13 -5.16 6.18
CA LEU A 65 2.41 -4.49 5.96
C LEU A 65 2.17 -3.20 5.19
N ARG A 66 2.47 -2.06 5.80
CA ARG A 66 2.32 -0.75 5.18
C ARG A 66 3.67 -0.04 5.13
N LEU A 67 4.08 0.39 3.95
CA LEU A 67 5.30 1.16 3.69
C LEU A 67 4.90 2.52 3.13
N GLY A 68 5.42 3.59 3.73
CA GLY A 68 5.01 4.96 3.42
C GLY A 68 6.18 5.93 3.22
N HIS A 69 5.95 6.94 2.37
CA HIS A 69 6.75 8.16 2.26
C HIS A 69 8.26 7.91 2.12
N TYR A 70 8.66 7.32 0.99
CA TYR A 70 10.05 7.03 0.62
C TYR A 70 10.81 6.16 1.64
N THR A 71 10.64 4.85 1.54
CA THR A 71 11.47 3.88 2.28
C THR A 71 12.78 3.60 1.54
N GLY A 72 13.84 3.25 2.26
CA GLY A 72 15.09 2.73 1.71
C GLY A 72 15.03 1.22 1.42
N VAL A 73 13.85 0.67 1.14
CA VAL A 73 13.63 -0.74 0.82
C VAL A 73 13.72 -0.93 -0.69
N SER A 74 14.49 -1.92 -1.14
CA SER A 74 14.62 -2.31 -2.54
C SER A 74 13.56 -3.31 -2.98
N ASP A 75 13.25 -3.35 -4.28
CA ASP A 75 12.35 -4.32 -4.91
C ASP A 75 12.67 -5.77 -4.51
N GLY A 76 13.95 -6.17 -4.65
CA GLY A 76 14.38 -7.53 -4.36
C GLY A 76 14.12 -7.94 -2.91
N VAL A 77 14.34 -7.03 -1.96
CA VAL A 77 14.13 -7.29 -0.54
C VAL A 77 12.65 -7.31 -0.19
N LEU A 78 11.82 -6.43 -0.76
CA LEU A 78 10.37 -6.51 -0.56
C LEU A 78 9.80 -7.85 -1.08
N ILE A 79 10.25 -8.30 -2.26
CA ILE A 79 9.87 -9.59 -2.84
C ILE A 79 10.28 -10.75 -1.93
N GLU A 80 11.49 -10.72 -1.36
CA GLU A 80 11.94 -11.74 -0.41
C GLU A 80 11.12 -11.71 0.89
N ALA A 81 10.85 -10.51 1.41
CA ALA A 81 10.10 -10.31 2.63
C ALA A 81 8.68 -10.86 2.54
N VAL A 82 7.94 -10.60 1.45
CA VAL A 82 6.57 -11.11 1.30
C VAL A 82 6.52 -12.64 1.15
N LYS A 83 7.55 -13.28 0.59
CA LYS A 83 7.68 -14.76 0.57
C LYS A 83 7.76 -15.35 1.97
N MET A 84 8.24 -14.58 2.94
CA MET A 84 8.35 -14.99 4.34
C MET A 84 7.05 -14.76 5.14
N LEU A 85 6.03 -14.16 4.53
CA LEU A 85 4.77 -13.74 5.13
C LEU A 85 3.54 -14.34 4.41
N PRO A 86 3.37 -15.68 4.40
CA PRO A 86 2.28 -16.31 3.63
C PRO A 86 0.86 -16.00 4.12
N ALA A 87 0.72 -15.36 5.29
CA ALA A 87 -0.55 -14.98 5.90
C ALA A 87 -0.93 -13.51 5.67
N LEU A 88 -0.21 -12.79 4.81
CA LEU A 88 -0.42 -11.38 4.56
C LEU A 88 -1.78 -11.13 3.89
N GLU A 89 -2.64 -10.36 4.55
CA GLU A 89 -4.00 -10.03 4.10
C GLU A 89 -4.09 -8.61 3.53
N GLU A 90 -3.15 -7.73 3.91
CA GLU A 90 -3.08 -6.35 3.45
C GLU A 90 -1.64 -5.92 3.15
N VAL A 91 -1.47 -5.25 2.01
CA VAL A 91 -0.24 -4.52 1.66
C VAL A 91 -0.62 -3.10 1.27
N ALA A 92 0.07 -2.12 1.84
CA ALA A 92 -0.02 -0.74 1.41
C ALA A 92 1.36 -0.20 1.02
N ILE A 93 1.41 0.38 -0.18
CA ILE A 93 2.56 1.08 -0.73
C ILE A 93 2.11 2.53 -0.93
N ILE A 94 2.61 3.43 -0.11
CA ILE A 94 2.17 4.83 -0.04
C ILE A 94 3.37 5.71 -0.39
N ILE A 95 3.36 6.36 -1.56
CA ILE A 95 4.43 7.28 -1.98
C ILE A 95 5.81 6.60 -1.85
N CYS A 96 5.91 5.39 -2.41
CA CYS A 96 7.12 4.61 -2.51
C CYS A 96 7.28 4.13 -3.96
N SER A 97 8.51 4.11 -4.46
CA SER A 97 8.79 3.70 -5.84
C SER A 97 9.21 2.23 -5.87
N PHE A 98 8.27 1.36 -6.21
CA PHE A 98 8.53 -0.06 -6.49
C PHE A 98 8.15 -0.38 -7.93
N SER A 99 8.88 -1.30 -8.55
CA SER A 99 8.62 -1.75 -9.91
C SER A 99 7.30 -2.52 -10.03
N VAL A 100 6.78 -2.54 -11.25
CA VAL A 100 5.60 -3.34 -11.64
C VAL A 100 5.83 -4.83 -11.36
N ASP A 101 7.06 -5.33 -11.58
CA ASP A 101 7.44 -6.71 -11.25
C ASP A 101 7.29 -7.01 -9.75
N THR A 102 7.61 -6.05 -8.88
CA THR A 102 7.41 -6.18 -7.43
C THR A 102 5.93 -6.23 -7.08
N ILE A 103 5.09 -5.39 -7.69
CA ILE A 103 3.64 -5.40 -7.49
C ILE A 103 3.06 -6.76 -7.92
N GLU A 104 3.43 -7.27 -9.09
CA GLU A 104 2.99 -8.58 -9.58
C GLU A 104 3.46 -9.72 -8.65
N ALA A 105 4.69 -9.65 -8.16
CA ALA A 105 5.25 -10.64 -7.24
C ALA A 105 4.52 -10.66 -5.89
N ILE A 106 4.12 -9.51 -5.34
CA ILE A 106 3.31 -9.43 -4.11
C ILE A 106 2.01 -10.20 -4.28
N GLY A 107 1.29 -9.95 -5.38
CA GLY A 107 0.00 -10.61 -5.66
C GLY A 107 0.12 -12.12 -5.77
N HIS A 108 1.13 -12.62 -6.50
CA HIS A 108 1.35 -14.06 -6.65
C HIS A 108 1.83 -14.76 -5.37
N THR A 109 2.54 -14.03 -4.50
CA THR A 109 3.16 -14.61 -3.30
C THR A 109 2.21 -14.64 -2.10
N CYS A 110 1.19 -13.78 -2.09
CA CYS A 110 0.26 -13.63 -0.96
C CYS A 110 -1.18 -14.06 -1.36
N PRO A 111 -1.49 -15.38 -1.43
CA PRO A 111 -2.84 -15.85 -1.76
C PRO A 111 -4.00 -15.28 -0.91
N PRO A 112 -3.83 -14.97 0.41
CA PRO A 112 -4.91 -14.41 1.22
C PRO A 112 -5.03 -12.88 1.14
N LEU A 113 -4.25 -12.21 0.29
CA LEU A 113 -4.29 -10.76 0.10
C LEU A 113 -5.70 -10.32 -0.35
N LYS A 114 -6.32 -9.46 0.45
CA LYS A 114 -7.68 -8.93 0.23
C LYS A 114 -7.69 -7.40 0.10
N SER A 115 -6.66 -6.74 0.61
CA SER A 115 -6.54 -5.29 0.63
C SER A 115 -5.20 -4.89 0.01
N PHE A 116 -5.25 -4.06 -1.03
CA PHE A 116 -4.06 -3.50 -1.64
C PHE A 116 -4.23 -1.98 -1.78
N THR A 117 -3.22 -1.24 -1.35
CA THR A 117 -3.14 0.21 -1.53
C THR A 117 -1.88 0.54 -2.31
N LEU A 118 -2.03 1.30 -3.38
CA LEU A 118 -0.95 1.88 -4.15
C LEU A 118 -1.28 3.35 -4.38
N ASN A 119 -0.63 4.22 -3.60
CA ASN A 119 -0.80 5.65 -3.76
C ASN A 119 0.48 6.22 -4.37
N ASP A 120 0.31 6.93 -5.47
CA ASP A 120 1.35 7.72 -6.09
C ASP A 120 0.92 9.18 -6.07
N ILE A 121 1.85 10.08 -5.77
CA ILE A 121 1.62 11.52 -5.85
C ILE A 121 2.84 12.09 -6.55
N ALA A 122 2.87 11.96 -7.87
CA ALA A 122 3.90 12.62 -8.64
C ALA A 122 3.69 14.14 -8.57
N PRO A 123 4.76 14.92 -8.28
CA PRO A 123 4.67 16.36 -8.09
C PRO A 123 4.28 17.14 -9.36
N ASP A 124 4.22 16.48 -10.53
CA ASP A 124 4.03 17.15 -11.82
C ASP A 124 3.13 16.35 -12.77
N TYR A 125 1.83 16.32 -12.47
CA TYR A 125 0.79 15.73 -13.33
C TYR A 125 0.78 16.30 -14.76
N GLU A 126 1.31 17.51 -14.95
CA GLU A 126 1.27 18.24 -16.22
C GLU A 126 2.19 17.59 -17.29
N TYR A 127 3.15 16.75 -16.89
CA TYR A 127 4.11 16.10 -17.79
C TYR A 127 4.11 14.57 -17.73
N ALA A 128 3.23 13.97 -16.95
CA ALA A 128 3.16 12.52 -16.83
C ALA A 128 2.31 11.92 -17.95
N ASP A 129 2.87 10.91 -18.62
CA ASP A 129 2.15 10.10 -19.59
C ASP A 129 1.22 9.12 -18.86
N ALA A 130 0.09 8.81 -19.51
CA ALA A 130 -0.83 7.84 -18.96
C ALA A 130 -0.23 6.43 -18.97
N ASP A 131 -0.38 5.69 -17.86
CA ASP A 131 0.24 4.39 -17.65
C ASP A 131 -0.77 3.41 -17.02
N ASN A 132 -0.76 2.16 -17.49
CA ASN A 132 -1.62 1.09 -16.98
C ASN A 132 -0.82 -0.12 -16.47
N GLU A 133 0.50 -0.07 -16.41
CA GLU A 133 1.34 -1.22 -16.05
C GLU A 133 1.04 -1.75 -14.64
N GLU A 134 0.94 -0.90 -13.62
CA GLU A 134 0.59 -1.34 -12.26
C GLU A 134 -0.83 -1.91 -12.20
N ALA A 135 -1.77 -1.28 -12.90
CA ALA A 135 -3.16 -1.74 -12.97
C ALA A 135 -3.26 -3.14 -13.59
N LEU A 136 -2.50 -3.39 -14.66
CA LEU A 136 -2.41 -4.70 -15.32
C LEU A 136 -1.76 -5.74 -14.40
N ALA A 137 -0.70 -5.39 -13.67
CA ALA A 137 -0.05 -6.26 -12.70
C ALA A 137 -1.00 -6.65 -11.56
N ILE A 138 -1.74 -5.69 -10.99
CA ILE A 138 -2.76 -5.92 -9.96
C ILE A 138 -3.85 -6.86 -10.51
N ALA A 139 -4.42 -6.52 -11.66
CA ALA A 139 -5.49 -7.30 -12.29
C ALA A 139 -5.10 -8.76 -12.56
N LYS A 140 -3.84 -8.98 -12.95
CA LYS A 140 -3.32 -10.31 -13.28
C LYS A 140 -3.00 -11.15 -12.04
N SER A 141 -2.52 -10.52 -10.97
CA SER A 141 -1.91 -11.23 -9.83
C SER A 141 -2.74 -11.25 -8.56
N MET A 142 -3.77 -10.40 -8.42
CA MET A 142 -4.52 -10.21 -7.17
C MET A 142 -6.04 -10.47 -7.30
N PRO A 143 -6.49 -11.65 -7.80
CA PRO A 143 -7.90 -11.90 -8.12
C PRO A 143 -8.84 -11.96 -6.89
N ASN A 144 -8.28 -12.04 -5.68
CA ASN A 144 -9.03 -12.14 -4.43
C ASN A 144 -9.24 -10.79 -3.72
N LEU A 145 -8.82 -9.67 -4.32
CA LEU A 145 -8.98 -8.36 -3.71
C LEU A 145 -10.45 -8.04 -3.46
N ARG A 146 -10.69 -7.48 -2.27
CA ARG A 146 -11.96 -6.91 -1.83
C ARG A 146 -11.86 -5.41 -1.66
N THR A 147 -10.68 -4.91 -1.31
CA THR A 147 -10.40 -3.48 -1.17
C THR A 147 -9.19 -3.13 -2.03
N LEU A 148 -9.38 -2.15 -2.91
CA LEU A 148 -8.31 -1.57 -3.70
C LEU A 148 -8.36 -0.05 -3.59
N GLN A 149 -7.24 0.53 -3.20
CA GLN A 149 -7.06 1.98 -3.20
C GLN A 149 -5.93 2.34 -4.16
N LEU A 150 -6.28 3.14 -5.16
CA LEU A 150 -5.38 3.74 -6.13
C LEU A 150 -5.58 5.24 -6.07
N ILE A 151 -4.70 5.92 -5.34
CA ILE A 151 -4.77 7.38 -5.25
C ILE A 151 -3.63 7.98 -6.03
N GLY A 152 -3.99 8.93 -6.88
CA GLY A 152 -3.04 9.73 -7.63
C GLY A 152 -2.22 8.96 -8.68
N THR A 153 -2.75 7.84 -9.17
CA THR A 153 -2.12 7.07 -10.25
C THR A 153 -2.42 7.67 -11.63
N PHE A 154 -1.57 7.35 -12.62
CA PHE A 154 -1.71 7.77 -14.02
C PHE A 154 -2.57 6.82 -14.88
N MET A 155 -3.36 5.98 -14.22
CA MET A 155 -4.21 4.95 -14.83
C MET A 155 -5.31 5.53 -15.72
N THR A 156 -5.52 4.91 -16.88
CA THR A 156 -6.65 5.23 -17.78
C THR A 156 -7.82 4.28 -17.59
N ASN A 157 -8.90 4.52 -18.35
CA ASN A 157 -10.04 3.60 -18.43
C ASN A 157 -9.67 2.16 -18.82
N GLU A 158 -8.58 1.95 -19.56
CA GLU A 158 -8.11 0.59 -19.91
C GLU A 158 -7.57 -0.16 -18.69
N GLY A 159 -6.74 0.50 -17.87
CA GLY A 159 -6.26 -0.07 -16.61
C GLY A 159 -7.39 -0.33 -15.62
N LEU A 160 -8.32 0.62 -15.47
CA LEU A 160 -9.49 0.42 -14.61
C LEU A 160 -10.35 -0.76 -15.09
N LYS A 161 -10.58 -0.88 -16.41
CA LYS A 161 -11.29 -2.03 -16.97
C LYS A 161 -10.56 -3.33 -16.66
N ALA A 162 -9.23 -3.38 -16.79
CA ALA A 162 -8.44 -4.56 -16.45
C ALA A 162 -8.63 -4.95 -14.98
N ILE A 163 -8.58 -4.00 -14.05
CA ILE A 163 -8.82 -4.23 -12.62
C ILE A 163 -10.21 -4.81 -12.38
N LEU A 164 -11.26 -4.21 -12.96
CA LEU A 164 -12.63 -4.70 -12.77
C LEU A 164 -12.84 -6.11 -13.32
N ASP A 165 -12.16 -6.45 -14.43
CA ASP A 165 -12.23 -7.79 -15.01
C ASP A 165 -11.36 -8.81 -14.23
N GLY A 166 -10.23 -8.38 -13.67
CA GLY A 166 -9.25 -9.23 -12.97
C GLY A 166 -9.52 -9.42 -11.46
N CYS A 167 -10.22 -8.48 -10.83
CA CYS A 167 -10.54 -8.48 -9.40
C CYS A 167 -12.06 -8.58 -9.17
N PRO A 168 -12.70 -9.72 -9.48
CA PRO A 168 -14.16 -9.84 -9.47
C PRO A 168 -14.80 -9.81 -8.07
N LEU A 169 -14.01 -9.87 -7.00
CA LEU A 169 -14.48 -9.85 -5.61
C LEU A 169 -14.45 -8.45 -4.97
N LEU A 170 -14.16 -7.42 -5.75
CA LEU A 170 -13.95 -6.07 -5.24
C LEU A 170 -15.24 -5.48 -4.64
N GLU A 171 -15.16 -5.06 -3.39
CA GLU A 171 -16.24 -4.45 -2.62
C GLU A 171 -15.98 -2.95 -2.36
N SER A 172 -14.72 -2.55 -2.34
CA SER A 172 -14.28 -1.18 -2.13
C SER A 172 -13.23 -0.78 -3.16
N LEU A 173 -13.46 0.34 -3.84
CA LEU A 173 -12.58 0.91 -4.85
C LEU A 173 -12.41 2.41 -4.63
N ASP A 174 -11.18 2.86 -4.38
CA ASP A 174 -10.87 4.27 -4.23
C ASP A 174 -9.97 4.71 -5.39
N LEU A 175 -10.44 5.69 -6.16
CA LEU A 175 -9.80 6.22 -7.36
C LEU A 175 -9.45 7.71 -7.24
N ARG A 176 -9.42 8.27 -6.03
CA ARG A 176 -9.20 9.72 -5.86
C ARG A 176 -7.91 10.18 -6.53
N ALA A 177 -7.94 11.37 -7.13
CA ALA A 177 -6.83 11.93 -7.90
C ALA A 177 -6.37 11.12 -9.14
N CYS A 178 -7.06 10.04 -9.53
CA CYS A 178 -6.80 9.34 -10.79
C CYS A 178 -7.48 10.06 -11.97
N PHE A 179 -6.94 11.22 -12.35
CA PHE A 179 -7.61 12.16 -13.27
C PHE A 179 -7.63 11.74 -14.75
N PHE A 180 -6.92 10.67 -15.12
CA PHE A 180 -6.95 10.08 -16.47
C PHE A 180 -8.15 9.14 -16.70
N ILE A 181 -9.00 8.96 -15.69
CA ILE A 181 -10.19 8.11 -15.72
C ILE A 181 -11.43 8.95 -16.03
N ASP A 182 -12.21 8.52 -17.02
CA ASP A 182 -13.54 9.06 -17.33
C ASP A 182 -14.63 8.06 -16.95
N LEU A 183 -15.41 8.41 -15.92
CA LEU A 183 -16.51 7.60 -15.39
C LEU A 183 -17.89 7.99 -15.95
N SER A 184 -17.97 8.83 -17.00
CA SER A 184 -19.26 9.23 -17.58
C SER A 184 -19.96 8.12 -18.39
N GLY A 185 -19.23 7.07 -18.76
CA GLY A 185 -19.71 5.97 -19.61
C GLY A 185 -20.07 4.67 -18.88
N GLU A 186 -20.06 3.55 -19.62
CA GLU A 186 -20.36 2.21 -19.09
C GLU A 186 -19.41 1.78 -17.95
N LEU A 187 -18.17 2.27 -17.95
CA LEU A 187 -17.21 1.96 -16.91
C LEU A 187 -17.63 2.56 -15.56
N GLY A 188 -18.16 3.78 -15.55
CA GLY A 188 -18.75 4.39 -14.36
C GLY A 188 -19.92 3.58 -13.81
N LYS A 189 -20.83 3.13 -14.69
CA LYS A 189 -21.94 2.24 -14.29
C LYS A 189 -21.48 0.94 -13.68
N LYS A 190 -20.36 0.37 -14.14
CA LYS A 190 -19.75 -0.81 -13.52
C LYS A 190 -19.19 -0.47 -12.14
N CYS A 191 -18.49 0.65 -11.99
CA CYS A 191 -18.01 1.11 -10.69
C CYS A 191 -19.16 1.33 -9.70
N GLU A 192 -20.30 1.89 -10.12
CA GLU A 192 -21.49 2.08 -9.27
C GLU A 192 -22.06 0.76 -8.70
N GLN A 193 -21.72 -0.39 -9.27
CA GLN A 193 -22.11 -1.71 -8.73
C GLN A 193 -21.22 -2.17 -7.57
N ILE A 194 -20.04 -1.54 -7.40
CA ILE A 194 -19.15 -1.77 -6.25
C ILE A 194 -19.76 -1.07 -5.03
N LYS A 195 -19.72 -1.75 -3.88
CA LYS A 195 -20.41 -1.32 -2.66
C LYS A 195 -19.91 0.03 -2.13
N TYR A 196 -18.61 0.27 -2.20
CA TYR A 196 -17.99 1.52 -1.78
C TYR A 196 -17.06 2.03 -2.89
N VAL A 197 -17.37 3.20 -3.46
CA VAL A 197 -16.53 3.83 -4.48
C VAL A 197 -16.21 5.27 -4.10
N ARG A 198 -14.93 5.63 -4.18
CA ARG A 198 -14.48 7.03 -4.19
C ARG A 198 -14.02 7.40 -5.59
N GLN A 199 -14.57 8.48 -6.14
CA GLN A 199 -14.31 8.92 -7.51
C GLN A 199 -13.05 9.80 -7.60
N PRO A 200 -12.48 10.00 -8.80
CA PRO A 200 -11.30 10.85 -8.99
C PRO A 200 -11.40 12.25 -8.40
N GLY A 201 -12.58 12.88 -8.45
CA GLY A 201 -12.81 14.23 -7.93
C GLY A 201 -13.20 14.31 -6.44
N ASP A 202 -13.33 13.18 -5.74
CA ASP A 202 -13.70 13.18 -4.33
C ASP A 202 -12.56 13.74 -3.45
N SER A 203 -12.93 14.36 -2.33
CA SER A 203 -11.95 14.95 -1.41
C SER A 203 -10.97 13.92 -0.86
N THR A 204 -9.69 14.32 -0.80
CA THR A 204 -8.61 13.59 -0.11
C THR A 204 -8.38 14.11 1.31
N SER A 205 -9.28 14.92 1.88
CA SER A 205 -9.09 15.47 3.24
C SER A 205 -9.02 14.41 4.34
N ASP A 206 -9.71 13.28 4.17
CA ASP A 206 -9.65 12.10 5.05
C ASP A 206 -8.45 11.19 4.77
N TYR A 207 -7.66 11.46 3.72
CA TYR A 207 -6.42 10.74 3.43
C TYR A 207 -5.43 10.86 4.59
N ASN A 208 -5.39 12.03 5.24
CA ASN A 208 -4.61 12.26 6.45
C ASN A 208 -5.27 11.67 7.73
N GLN A 209 -6.53 11.25 7.64
CA GLN A 209 -7.37 10.79 8.77
C GLN A 209 -7.32 9.26 8.96
N VAL A 210 -6.97 8.49 7.91
CA VAL A 210 -6.60 7.06 8.03
C VAL A 210 -5.47 6.88 9.05
N PHE A 211 -4.63 7.89 9.24
CA PHE A 211 -3.57 7.92 10.25
C PHE A 211 -4.07 8.26 11.66
N SER A 212 -5.20 8.96 11.81
CA SER A 212 -5.79 9.30 13.12
C SER A 212 -6.77 8.27 13.67
N ASP A 213 -7.40 7.47 12.80
CA ASP A 213 -8.37 6.45 13.24
C ASP A 213 -7.69 5.18 13.80
N LEU A 214 -6.40 4.98 13.53
CA LEU A 214 -5.59 3.90 14.11
C LEU A 214 -5.21 4.17 15.57
N GLU A 215 -5.27 5.43 16.03
CA GLU A 215 -5.16 5.76 17.45
C GLU A 215 -6.42 5.37 18.25
N GLN A 216 -7.59 5.28 17.60
CA GLN A 216 -8.85 4.98 18.28
C GLN A 216 -9.07 3.49 18.58
N PHE A 217 -8.28 2.59 17.97
CA PHE A 217 -8.34 1.14 18.22
C PHE A 217 -7.22 0.62 19.15
N SER A 218 -6.47 1.53 19.78
CA SER A 218 -5.38 1.18 20.71
C SER A 218 -5.70 1.38 22.21
N ASN A 219 -6.98 1.55 22.56
CA ASN A 219 -7.48 1.51 23.94
C ASN A 219 -8.19 0.19 24.28
#